data_AF-A0A0Q6T0A8-F1
#
_entry.id   AF-A0A0Q6T0A8-F1
#
_cell.length_a   1.000
_cell.length_b   1.000
_cell.length_c   1.000
_cell.angle_alpha   90.00
_cell.angle_beta   90.00
_cell.angle_gamma   90.00
#
_symmetry.space_group_name_H-M   'P 1'
#
loop_
_entity.id
_entity.type
_entity.pdbx_description
1 polymer ?
#
loop_
_entity_poly.entity_id
_entity_poly.type
_entity_poly.pdbx_seq_one_letter_code
_entity_poly.pdbx_strand_id
1 'polypeptide(L)'
;MTDQISSLNDLLAKAREVALASPDQNASTLLLEVCSATSALIAKQDEMRKEAFRDGIRGAAKVIRNRQAAPGSALSELFTEDGSNPDVFAEELNGIADTLTVTVADLRKLRQKINTASEGTDDIDDDIRRVYYSVMNERNPTSADVLPPGSPSRSLDVATFVIEKILRNGWWTLGNSGVDADDKPVGKVGLSPNESSKPQSAATPPLTLLSTLVLALIESSKSR
;
A
#
# COMPACT_ATOMS: atom_id res chain seq x y z
N MET A 1 1.64 11.96 11.23
CA MET A 1 0.28 12.44 11.63
C MET A 1 0.06 12.42 13.14
N THR A 2 0.64 11.49 13.88
CA THR A 2 0.64 11.47 15.36
C THR A 2 1.19 12.77 15.98
N ASP A 3 2.25 13.35 15.40
CA ASP A 3 2.85 14.60 15.89
C ASP A 3 1.95 15.83 15.72
N GLN A 4 1.06 15.84 14.72
CA GLN A 4 0.10 16.93 14.54
C GLN A 4 -1.05 16.84 15.53
N ILE A 5 -1.52 15.62 15.84
CA ILE A 5 -2.58 15.37 16.83
C ILE A 5 -2.07 15.69 18.25
N SER A 6 -0.82 15.33 18.57
CA SER A 6 -0.22 15.72 19.85
C SER A 6 -0.10 17.23 19.95
N SER A 7 0.35 17.92 18.89
CA SER A 7 0.45 19.39 18.89
C SER A 7 -0.91 20.09 19.05
N LEU A 8 -1.98 19.52 18.48
CA LEU A 8 -3.33 20.05 18.57
C LEU A 8 -3.94 19.82 19.97
N ASN A 9 -3.69 18.65 20.56
CA ASN A 9 -4.10 18.34 21.93
C ASN A 9 -3.36 19.22 22.95
N ASP A 10 -2.07 19.48 22.73
CA ASP A 10 -1.28 20.40 23.56
C ASP A 10 -1.79 21.84 23.45
N LEU A 11 -2.21 22.28 22.25
CA LEU A 11 -2.84 23.57 22.03
C LEU A 11 -4.22 23.68 22.72
N LEU A 12 -5.04 22.64 22.64
CA LEU A 12 -6.35 22.59 23.33
C LEU A 12 -6.20 22.57 24.86
N ALA A 13 -5.18 21.87 25.39
CA ALA A 13 -4.87 21.87 26.81
C ALA A 13 -4.46 23.27 27.30
N LYS A 14 -3.56 23.94 26.58
CA LYS A 14 -3.15 25.32 26.87
C LYS A 14 -4.32 26.30 26.78
N ALA A 15 -5.19 26.15 25.77
CA ALA A 15 -6.37 27.00 25.62
C ALA A 15 -7.36 26.84 26.79
N ARG A 16 -7.53 25.61 27.31
CA ARG A 16 -8.36 25.35 28.51
C ARG A 16 -7.76 25.97 29.77
N GLU A 17 -6.45 25.85 29.98
CA GLU A 17 -5.77 26.46 31.13
C GLU A 17 -5.91 27.98 31.12
N VAL A 18 -5.73 28.62 29.96
CA VAL A 18 -5.90 30.07 29.79
C VAL A 18 -7.35 30.49 29.99
N ALA A 19 -8.32 29.72 29.50
CA ALA A 19 -9.74 30.01 29.70
C ALA A 19 -10.14 29.92 31.18
N LEU A 20 -9.64 28.94 31.93
CA LEU A 20 -9.92 28.76 33.36
C LEU A 20 -9.26 29.82 34.25
N ALA A 21 -8.13 30.39 33.80
CA ALA A 21 -7.43 31.46 34.51
C ALA A 21 -7.92 32.87 34.15
N SER A 22 -8.84 32.99 33.18
CA SER A 22 -9.29 34.29 32.67
C SER A 22 -10.36 34.92 33.57
N PRO A 23 -10.26 36.22 33.90
CA PRO A 23 -11.27 36.94 34.67
C PRO A 23 -12.54 37.27 33.86
N ASP A 24 -12.50 37.17 32.53
CA ASP A 24 -13.66 37.37 31.66
C ASP A 24 -14.46 36.08 31.50
N GLN A 25 -15.60 36.04 32.19
CA GLN A 25 -16.52 34.90 32.23
C GLN A 25 -17.17 34.58 30.87
N ASN A 26 -17.39 35.57 30.01
CA ASN A 26 -18.02 35.35 28.71
C ASN A 26 -17.01 34.75 27.72
N ALA A 27 -15.79 35.29 27.70
CA ALA A 27 -14.72 34.79 26.85
C ALA A 27 -14.26 33.38 27.29
N SER A 28 -14.17 33.11 28.60
CA SER A 28 -13.80 31.79 29.10
C SER A 28 -14.82 30.72 28.75
N THR A 29 -16.12 31.04 28.88
CA THR A 29 -17.21 30.11 28.55
C THR A 29 -17.18 29.73 27.07
N LEU A 30 -17.04 30.72 26.17
CA LEU A 30 -16.97 30.48 24.73
C LEU A 30 -15.73 29.63 24.35
N LEU A 31 -14.58 29.91 24.95
CA LEU A 31 -13.34 29.15 24.70
C LEU A 31 -13.45 27.70 25.16
N LEU A 32 -14.09 27.45 26.31
CA LEU A 32 -14.34 26.11 26.82
C LEU A 32 -15.31 25.32 25.92
N GLU A 33 -16.36 25.98 25.41
CA GLU A 33 -17.28 25.38 24.44
C GLU A 33 -16.58 25.00 23.12
N VAL A 34 -15.74 25.88 22.58
CA VAL A 34 -14.94 25.60 21.38
C VAL A 34 -14.00 24.42 21.63
N CYS A 35 -13.29 24.40 22.76
CA CYS A 35 -12.39 23.28 23.09
C CYS A 35 -13.16 21.94 23.20
N SER A 36 -14.38 21.97 23.74
CA SER A 36 -15.26 20.80 23.82
C SER A 36 -15.71 20.32 22.43
N ALA A 37 -16.20 21.24 21.59
CA ALA A 37 -16.66 20.94 20.23
C ALA A 37 -15.53 20.40 19.34
N THR A 38 -14.32 20.98 19.42
CA THR A 38 -13.15 20.50 18.67
C THR A 38 -12.71 19.12 19.13
N SER A 39 -12.71 18.85 20.45
CA SER A 39 -12.41 17.51 20.99
C SER A 39 -13.42 16.47 20.48
N ALA A 40 -14.71 16.81 20.43
CA ALA A 40 -15.75 15.93 19.92
C ALA A 40 -15.64 15.67 18.41
N LEU A 41 -15.21 16.65 17.62
CA LEU A 41 -14.96 16.50 16.17
C LEU A 41 -13.75 15.59 15.89
N ILE A 42 -12.67 15.71 16.67
CA ILE A 42 -11.49 14.84 16.55
C ILE A 42 -11.90 13.39 16.84
N ALA A 43 -12.67 13.15 17.91
CA ALA A 43 -13.17 11.81 18.24
C ALA A 43 -14.07 11.24 17.14
N LYS A 44 -14.93 12.07 16.52
CA LYS A 44 -15.76 11.66 15.37
C LYS A 44 -14.95 11.39 14.11
N GLN A 45 -13.83 12.07 13.90
CA GLN A 45 -12.99 11.85 12.72
C GLN A 45 -12.37 10.45 12.70
N ASP A 46 -11.95 9.94 13.86
CA ASP A 46 -11.42 8.59 13.96
C ASP A 46 -12.50 7.53 13.74
N GLU A 47 -13.74 7.77 14.20
CA GLU A 47 -14.85 6.86 13.88
C GLU A 47 -15.28 6.92 12.41
N MET A 48 -15.30 8.10 11.79
CA MET A 48 -15.53 8.21 10.34
C MET A 48 -14.46 7.49 9.52
N ARG A 49 -13.19 7.53 9.95
CA ARG A 49 -12.10 6.77 9.30
C ARG A 49 -12.27 5.28 9.46
N LYS A 50 -12.65 4.79 10.65
CA LYS A 50 -12.94 3.38 10.91
C LYS A 50 -14.15 2.90 10.11
N GLU A 51 -15.18 3.73 9.97
CA GLU A 51 -16.37 3.43 9.18
C GLU A 51 -16.05 3.37 7.68
N ALA A 52 -15.30 4.36 7.14
CA ALA A 52 -14.82 4.33 5.76
C ALA A 52 -13.91 3.12 5.46
N PHE A 53 -13.07 2.73 6.42
CA PHE A 53 -12.26 1.52 6.32
C PHE A 53 -13.11 0.24 6.34
N ARG A 54 -14.14 0.16 7.21
CA ARG A 54 -15.09 -0.96 7.24
C ARG A 54 -15.90 -1.06 5.95
N ASP A 55 -16.29 0.07 5.37
CA ASP A 55 -16.98 0.10 4.07
C ASP A 55 -16.05 -0.28 2.92
N GLY A 56 -14.78 0.11 2.96
CA GLY A 56 -13.75 -0.40 2.04
C GLY A 56 -13.58 -1.92 2.12
N ILE A 57 -13.53 -2.47 3.34
CA ILE A 57 -13.47 -3.93 3.58
C ILE A 57 -14.75 -4.64 3.10
N ARG A 58 -15.94 -4.09 3.39
CA ARG A 58 -17.21 -4.65 2.90
C ARG A 58 -17.29 -4.61 1.38
N GLY A 59 -16.79 -3.55 0.75
CA GLY A 59 -16.68 -3.42 -0.70
C GLY A 59 -15.78 -4.50 -1.30
N ALA A 60 -14.59 -4.70 -0.74
CA ALA A 60 -13.66 -5.76 -1.15
C ALA A 60 -14.25 -7.17 -0.93
N ALA A 61 -14.87 -7.42 0.22
CA ALA A 61 -15.54 -8.68 0.53
C ALA A 61 -16.73 -8.97 -0.41
N LYS A 62 -17.48 -7.94 -0.82
CA LYS A 62 -18.59 -8.07 -1.78
C LYS A 62 -18.08 -8.39 -3.18
N VAL A 63 -16.94 -7.82 -3.60
CA VAL A 63 -16.29 -8.13 -4.88
C VAL A 63 -15.77 -9.58 -4.88
N ILE A 64 -15.15 -10.02 -3.78
CA ILE A 64 -14.67 -11.41 -3.61
C ILE A 64 -15.85 -12.39 -3.64
N ARG A 65 -16.94 -12.09 -2.92
CA ARG A 65 -18.15 -12.92 -2.89
C ARG A 65 -18.88 -12.96 -4.24
N ASN A 66 -18.89 -11.86 -4.99
CA ASN A 66 -19.44 -11.83 -6.35
C ASN A 66 -18.55 -12.58 -7.35
N ARG A 67 -17.22 -12.63 -7.15
CA ARG A 67 -16.31 -13.48 -7.94
C ARG A 67 -16.46 -14.97 -7.61
N GLN A 68 -16.84 -15.33 -6.37
CA GLN A 68 -17.16 -16.72 -5.97
C GLN A 68 -18.50 -17.25 -6.52
N ALA A 69 -19.38 -16.38 -7.03
CA ALA A 69 -20.69 -16.78 -7.54
C ALA A 69 -20.70 -17.21 -9.02
N ALA A 70 -19.53 -17.27 -9.69
CA ALA A 70 -19.40 -17.84 -11.04
C ALA A 70 -19.19 -19.36 -10.93
N PRO A 71 -20.18 -20.21 -11.26
CA PRO A 71 -20.02 -21.66 -11.16
C PRO A 71 -19.12 -22.15 -12.31
N GLY A 72 -18.05 -22.87 -11.98
CA GLY A 72 -17.15 -23.52 -12.95
C GLY A 72 -15.69 -23.05 -12.94
N SER A 73 -15.27 -22.21 -11.99
CA SER A 73 -13.87 -21.81 -11.86
C SER A 73 -13.07 -22.88 -11.11
N ALA A 74 -11.98 -23.37 -11.73
CA ALA A 74 -10.98 -24.27 -11.14
C ALA A 74 -10.31 -23.74 -9.85
N LEU A 75 -10.62 -22.48 -9.46
CA LEU A 75 -10.17 -21.88 -8.22
C LEU A 75 -11.06 -22.21 -7.01
N SER A 76 -12.27 -22.75 -7.18
CA SER A 76 -13.13 -23.10 -6.04
C SER A 76 -12.65 -24.35 -5.28
N GLU A 77 -11.87 -25.21 -5.92
CA GLU A 77 -11.26 -26.40 -5.31
C GLU A 77 -9.92 -26.08 -4.63
N LEU A 78 -9.26 -24.98 -5.00
CA LEU A 78 -7.95 -24.56 -4.48
C LEU A 78 -8.01 -23.86 -3.11
N PHE A 79 -9.19 -23.45 -2.66
CA PHE A 79 -9.38 -22.76 -1.36
C PHE A 79 -10.13 -23.60 -0.33
N THR A 80 -10.43 -24.87 -0.61
CA THR A 80 -11.22 -25.72 0.29
C THR A 80 -10.41 -26.65 1.18
N GLU A 81 -9.15 -26.97 0.89
CA GLU A 81 -8.34 -27.82 1.78
C GLU A 81 -6.90 -27.30 1.88
N ASP A 82 -6.42 -27.16 3.12
CA ASP A 82 -5.03 -26.88 3.55
C ASP A 82 -4.44 -25.48 3.30
N GLY A 83 -4.91 -24.51 4.10
CA GLY A 83 -4.27 -23.20 4.28
C GLY A 83 -2.91 -23.21 5.01
N SER A 84 -2.08 -24.24 4.87
CA SER A 84 -0.78 -24.29 5.58
C SER A 84 0.29 -25.18 4.95
N ASN A 85 0.34 -25.36 3.62
CA ASN A 85 1.38 -26.17 3.01
C ASN A 85 2.60 -25.32 2.53
N PRO A 86 3.72 -25.26 3.30
CA PRO A 86 4.95 -24.58 2.89
C PRO A 86 5.59 -25.21 1.65
N ASP A 87 5.23 -26.44 1.27
CA ASP A 87 5.80 -27.15 0.14
C ASP A 87 5.43 -26.48 -1.20
N VAL A 88 4.22 -25.91 -1.31
CA VAL A 88 3.78 -25.18 -2.53
C VAL A 88 4.63 -23.93 -2.77
N PHE A 89 4.96 -23.21 -1.70
CA PHE A 89 5.87 -22.06 -1.79
C PHE A 89 7.30 -22.51 -2.11
N ALA A 90 7.75 -23.64 -1.54
CA ALA A 90 9.06 -24.20 -1.84
C ALA A 90 9.17 -24.64 -3.32
N GLU A 91 8.11 -25.18 -3.92
CA GLU A 91 8.05 -25.51 -5.35
C GLU A 91 8.16 -24.27 -6.24
N GLU A 92 7.42 -23.20 -5.94
CA GLU A 92 7.55 -21.91 -6.63
C GLU A 92 8.95 -21.30 -6.47
N LEU A 93 9.52 -21.35 -5.26
CA LEU A 93 10.91 -20.91 -5.02
C LEU A 93 11.90 -21.72 -5.84
N ASN A 94 11.77 -23.05 -5.90
CA ASN A 94 12.67 -23.91 -6.66
C ASN A 94 12.65 -23.58 -8.16
N GLY A 95 11.50 -23.14 -8.70
CA GLY A 95 11.41 -22.65 -10.08
C GLY A 95 12.21 -21.36 -10.36
N ILE A 96 12.55 -20.60 -9.32
CA ILE A 96 13.21 -19.28 -9.42
C ILE A 96 14.57 -19.27 -8.68
N ALA A 97 14.92 -20.37 -8.01
CA ALA A 97 15.97 -20.46 -7.00
C ALA A 97 17.36 -20.07 -7.52
N ASP A 98 17.67 -20.40 -8.77
CA ASP A 98 18.93 -20.05 -9.43
C ASP A 98 19.13 -18.53 -9.60
N THR A 99 18.11 -17.71 -9.34
CA THR A 99 18.12 -16.26 -9.58
C THR A 99 17.60 -15.41 -8.42
N LEU A 100 17.38 -15.97 -7.23
CA LEU A 100 16.80 -15.26 -6.07
C LEU A 100 17.63 -14.04 -5.59
N THR A 101 18.91 -13.95 -5.93
CA THR A 101 19.72 -12.78 -5.57
C THR A 101 19.36 -11.60 -6.47
N VAL A 102 18.79 -10.55 -5.88
CA VAL A 102 18.43 -9.32 -6.60
C VAL A 102 19.41 -8.21 -6.22
N THR A 103 20.13 -7.70 -7.22
CA THR A 103 21.05 -6.57 -7.03
C THR A 103 20.39 -5.23 -7.34
N VAL A 104 20.99 -4.14 -6.86
CA VAL A 104 20.56 -2.78 -7.24
C VAL A 104 20.68 -2.54 -8.75
N ALA A 105 21.64 -3.20 -9.42
CA ALA A 105 21.77 -3.12 -10.87
C ALA A 105 20.57 -3.79 -11.58
N ASP A 106 20.07 -4.90 -11.05
CA ASP A 106 18.87 -5.57 -11.56
C ASP A 106 17.63 -4.70 -11.39
N LEU A 107 17.46 -4.09 -10.22
CA LEU A 107 16.36 -3.14 -9.99
C LEU A 107 16.41 -1.94 -10.95
N ARG A 108 17.60 -1.42 -11.26
CA ARG A 108 17.75 -0.34 -12.24
C ARG A 108 17.38 -0.78 -13.65
N LYS A 109 17.78 -1.98 -14.07
CA LYS A 109 17.39 -2.58 -15.36
C LYS A 109 15.88 -2.78 -15.43
N LEU A 110 15.28 -3.35 -14.40
CA LEU A 110 13.84 -3.55 -14.30
C LEU A 110 13.07 -2.22 -14.39
N ARG A 111 13.52 -1.20 -13.65
CA ARG A 111 12.93 0.15 -13.75
C ARG A 111 13.03 0.72 -15.16
N GLN A 112 14.15 0.51 -15.85
CA GLN A 112 14.31 0.93 -17.24
C GLN A 112 13.31 0.19 -18.15
N LYS A 113 13.20 -1.14 -18.04
CA LYS A 113 12.23 -1.96 -18.80
C LYS A 113 10.80 -1.43 -18.61
N ILE A 114 10.38 -1.24 -17.36
CA ILE A 114 9.04 -0.73 -17.02
C ILE A 114 8.79 0.65 -17.64
N ASN A 115 9.76 1.57 -17.55
CA ASN A 115 9.59 2.93 -18.05
C ASN A 115 9.57 3.02 -19.58
N THR A 116 10.18 2.06 -20.28
CA THR A 116 10.19 2.00 -21.75
C THR A 116 9.01 1.21 -22.33
N ALA A 117 8.36 0.37 -21.52
CA ALA A 117 7.28 -0.48 -21.98
C ALA A 117 5.97 0.31 -22.14
N SER A 118 5.25 0.07 -23.24
CA SER A 118 3.89 0.59 -23.45
C SER A 118 2.83 -0.24 -22.73
N GLU A 119 3.13 -1.50 -22.43
CA GLU A 119 2.25 -2.45 -21.74
C GLU A 119 3.07 -3.47 -20.95
N GLY A 120 2.40 -4.28 -20.13
CA GLY A 120 3.07 -5.33 -19.37
C GLY A 120 3.66 -6.42 -20.27
N THR A 121 4.79 -6.99 -19.88
CA THR A 121 5.50 -8.03 -20.61
C THR A 121 5.91 -9.15 -19.67
N ASP A 122 6.10 -10.35 -20.23
CA ASP A 122 6.47 -11.53 -19.43
C ASP A 122 7.86 -11.36 -18.79
N ASP A 123 8.77 -10.68 -19.48
CA ASP A 123 10.09 -10.33 -18.95
C ASP A 123 10.00 -9.37 -17.74
N ILE A 124 9.05 -8.43 -17.73
CA ILE A 124 8.77 -7.60 -16.54
C ILE A 124 8.15 -8.46 -15.43
N ASP A 125 7.22 -9.36 -15.77
CA ASP A 125 6.57 -10.24 -14.79
C ASP A 125 7.58 -11.17 -14.10
N ASP A 126 8.52 -11.75 -14.85
CA ASP A 126 9.56 -12.63 -14.33
C ASP A 126 10.51 -11.87 -13.39
N ASP A 127 10.95 -10.68 -13.79
CA ASP A 127 11.78 -9.84 -12.93
C ASP A 127 11.05 -9.41 -11.65
N ILE A 128 9.75 -9.10 -11.72
CA ILE A 128 8.95 -8.75 -10.55
C ILE A 128 8.74 -9.96 -9.63
N ARG A 129 8.46 -11.15 -10.18
CA ARG A 129 8.37 -12.40 -9.41
C ARG A 129 9.66 -12.68 -8.66
N ARG A 130 10.80 -12.51 -9.34
CA ARG A 130 12.13 -12.65 -8.74
C ARG A 130 12.35 -11.69 -7.58
N VAL A 131 11.99 -10.40 -7.75
CA VAL A 131 12.04 -9.40 -6.66
C VAL A 131 11.15 -9.80 -5.50
N TYR A 132 9.92 -10.19 -5.78
CA TYR A 132 8.94 -10.58 -4.77
C TYR A 132 9.44 -11.75 -3.92
N TYR A 133 9.85 -12.85 -4.55
CA TYR A 133 10.28 -14.04 -3.84
C TYR A 133 11.62 -13.86 -3.13
N SER A 134 12.51 -13.02 -3.67
CA SER A 134 13.73 -12.60 -2.96
C SER A 134 13.39 -11.96 -1.60
N VAL A 135 12.41 -11.05 -1.57
CA VAL A 135 11.96 -10.39 -0.34
C VAL A 135 11.19 -11.34 0.60
N MET A 136 10.36 -12.23 0.06
CA MET A 136 9.58 -13.17 0.88
C MET A 136 10.45 -14.24 1.53
N ASN A 137 11.49 -14.72 0.83
CA ASN A 137 12.40 -15.73 1.34
C ASN A 137 13.13 -15.28 2.62
N GLU A 138 13.43 -13.98 2.75
CA GLU A 138 14.04 -13.41 3.97
C GLU A 138 13.08 -13.38 5.19
N ARG A 139 11.78 -13.63 5.00
CA ARG A 139 10.71 -13.28 5.95
C ARG A 139 9.93 -14.46 6.54
N ASN A 140 10.48 -15.67 6.48
CA ASN A 140 9.79 -16.92 6.85
C ASN A 140 8.45 -17.09 6.09
N PRO A 141 8.53 -17.44 4.80
CA PRO A 141 7.39 -17.45 3.92
C PRO A 141 6.37 -18.55 4.25
N THR A 142 5.12 -18.31 3.85
CA THR A 142 3.99 -19.25 3.99
C THR A 142 3.29 -19.45 2.65
N SER A 143 2.37 -20.42 2.55
CA SER A 143 1.54 -20.61 1.34
C SER A 143 0.71 -19.37 0.97
N ALA A 144 0.39 -18.51 1.94
CA ALA A 144 -0.28 -17.23 1.70
C ALA A 144 0.61 -16.19 1.01
N ASP A 145 1.89 -16.48 0.80
CA ASP A 145 2.87 -15.67 0.08
C ASP A 145 3.15 -16.24 -1.32
N VAL A 146 2.38 -17.21 -1.79
CA VAL A 146 2.36 -17.57 -3.22
C VAL A 146 1.63 -16.47 -3.99
N LEU A 147 2.20 -16.04 -5.12
CA LEU A 147 1.58 -15.03 -5.94
C LEU A 147 0.24 -15.53 -6.51
N PRO A 148 -0.81 -14.69 -6.51
CA PRO A 148 -2.06 -15.05 -7.16
C PRO A 148 -1.82 -15.23 -8.66
N PRO A 149 -2.63 -16.07 -9.33
CA PRO A 149 -2.50 -16.27 -10.77
C PRO A 149 -2.69 -14.96 -11.54
N GLY A 150 -1.82 -14.73 -12.52
CA GLY A 150 -1.87 -13.58 -13.40
C GLY A 150 -0.54 -12.85 -13.52
N SER A 151 -0.57 -11.73 -14.25
CA SER A 151 0.62 -10.93 -14.58
C SER A 151 0.69 -9.66 -13.74
N PRO A 152 1.69 -9.48 -12.86
CA PRO A 152 1.89 -8.24 -12.12
C PRO A 152 1.94 -6.99 -13.01
N SER A 153 2.55 -7.08 -14.20
CA SER A 153 2.70 -5.96 -15.13
C SER A 153 1.43 -5.60 -15.91
N ARG A 154 0.41 -6.47 -15.91
CA ARG A 154 -0.84 -6.30 -16.67
C ARG A 154 -2.07 -6.20 -15.77
N SER A 155 -2.01 -6.75 -14.56
CA SER A 155 -3.11 -6.77 -13.59
C SER A 155 -2.82 -5.87 -12.40
N LEU A 156 -3.67 -4.87 -12.19
CA LEU A 156 -3.55 -3.97 -11.04
C LEU A 156 -3.77 -4.72 -9.71
N ASP A 157 -4.66 -5.72 -9.68
CA ASP A 157 -4.91 -6.56 -8.51
C ASP A 157 -3.61 -7.29 -8.10
N VAL A 158 -2.91 -7.89 -9.06
CA VAL A 158 -1.65 -8.62 -8.81
C VAL A 158 -0.52 -7.66 -8.45
N ALA A 159 -0.40 -6.51 -9.13
CA ALA A 159 0.58 -5.48 -8.80
C ALA A 159 0.41 -4.95 -7.36
N THR A 160 -0.84 -4.74 -6.95
CA THR A 160 -1.18 -4.27 -5.60
C THR A 160 -0.81 -5.32 -4.56
N PHE A 161 -1.14 -6.60 -4.80
CA PHE A 161 -0.76 -7.69 -3.93
C PHE A 161 0.76 -7.77 -3.71
N VAL A 162 1.54 -7.69 -4.80
CA VAL A 162 3.01 -7.67 -4.74
C VAL A 162 3.50 -6.54 -3.84
N ILE A 163 2.97 -5.34 -4.03
CA ILE A 163 3.36 -4.17 -3.24
C ILE A 163 3.00 -4.33 -1.78
N GLU A 164 1.77 -4.70 -1.46
CA GLU A 164 1.30 -4.80 -0.07
C GLU A 164 2.09 -5.84 0.72
N LYS A 165 2.45 -6.96 0.09
CA LYS A 165 3.29 -8.00 0.69
C LYS A 165 4.72 -7.51 0.93
N ILE A 166 5.28 -6.75 -0.01
CA ILE A 166 6.63 -6.18 0.16
C ILE A 166 6.61 -5.06 1.23
N LEU A 167 5.60 -4.20 1.21
CA LEU A 167 5.42 -3.02 2.07
C LEU A 167 4.68 -3.35 3.39
N ARG A 168 5.30 -4.08 4.32
CA ARG A 168 4.65 -4.38 5.63
C ARG A 168 4.21 -3.16 6.42
N ASN A 169 5.04 -2.10 6.41
CA ASN A 169 4.81 -0.85 7.16
C ASN A 169 4.86 0.38 6.24
N GLY A 170 4.83 0.15 4.93
CA GLY A 170 4.93 1.20 3.94
C GLY A 170 3.57 1.78 3.57
N TRP A 171 3.59 2.66 2.58
CA TRP A 171 2.39 3.22 1.99
C TRP A 171 2.59 3.37 0.49
N TRP A 172 1.49 3.32 -0.26
CA TRP A 172 1.51 3.57 -1.69
C TRP A 172 0.29 4.39 -2.09
N THR A 173 0.42 5.15 -3.16
CA THR A 173 -0.69 5.88 -3.80
C THR A 173 -0.61 5.70 -5.29
N LEU A 174 -1.76 5.58 -5.94
CA LEU A 174 -1.91 5.57 -7.39
C LEU A 174 -3.06 6.51 -7.75
N GLY A 175 -2.83 7.39 -8.71
CA GLY A 175 -3.83 8.33 -9.23
C GLY A 175 -3.42 8.84 -10.60
N ASN A 176 -4.06 9.90 -11.06
CA ASN A 176 -3.74 10.56 -12.33
C ASN A 176 -3.18 11.97 -12.04
N SER A 177 -2.37 12.51 -12.96
CA SER A 177 -1.73 13.83 -12.79
C SER A 177 -2.71 15.01 -12.73
N GLY A 178 -3.89 14.93 -13.35
CA GLY A 178 -5.02 15.83 -13.16
C GLY A 178 -5.45 16.64 -14.39
N VAL A 179 -6.77 16.63 -14.61
CA VAL A 179 -7.67 17.45 -15.49
C VAL A 179 -7.94 16.89 -16.89
N ASP A 180 -6.99 16.26 -17.58
CA ASP A 180 -7.20 15.79 -18.95
C ASP A 180 -7.29 14.25 -19.05
N ALA A 181 -8.09 13.76 -20.00
CA ALA A 181 -8.31 12.31 -20.21
C ALA A 181 -7.05 11.56 -20.69
N ASP A 182 -6.02 12.29 -21.15
CA ASP A 182 -4.72 11.76 -21.59
C ASP A 182 -3.64 11.75 -20.49
N ASP A 183 -4.02 12.04 -19.24
CA ASP A 183 -3.07 12.04 -18.13
C ASP A 183 -2.53 10.64 -17.82
N LYS A 184 -1.21 10.55 -17.78
CA LYS A 184 -0.53 9.31 -17.41
C LYS A 184 -0.80 8.98 -15.93
N PRO A 185 -0.92 7.70 -15.57
CA PRO A 185 -1.01 7.29 -14.18
C PRO A 185 0.24 7.71 -13.41
N VAL A 186 0.06 8.28 -12.23
CA VAL A 186 1.12 8.72 -11.32
C VAL A 186 1.00 7.97 -10.00
N GLY A 187 2.10 7.41 -9.53
CA GLY A 187 2.16 6.72 -8.25
C GLY A 187 3.29 7.23 -7.36
N LYS A 188 3.20 6.86 -6.09
CA LYS A 188 4.24 7.05 -5.06
C LYS A 188 4.25 5.85 -4.13
N VAL A 189 5.42 5.51 -3.61
CA VAL A 189 5.64 4.43 -2.64
C VAL A 189 6.67 4.86 -1.61
N GLY A 190 6.34 4.72 -0.33
CA GLY A 190 7.29 4.80 0.79
C GLY A 190 7.37 3.45 1.51
N LEU A 191 8.57 3.01 1.90
CA LEU A 191 8.76 1.75 2.65
C LEU A 191 8.51 1.90 4.14
N SER A 192 8.45 3.14 4.62
CA SER A 192 8.02 3.48 5.98
C SER A 192 7.04 4.66 5.99
N PRO A 193 6.25 4.85 7.07
CA PRO A 193 5.18 5.85 7.11
C PRO A 193 5.65 7.30 6.92
N ASN A 194 6.91 7.58 7.27
CA ASN A 194 7.50 8.93 7.23
C ASN A 194 8.43 9.13 6.03
N GLU A 195 8.59 8.13 5.16
CA GLU A 195 9.48 8.23 4.01
C GLU A 195 8.85 9.08 2.91
N SER A 196 9.56 10.13 2.50
CA SER A 196 9.18 10.92 1.34
C SER A 196 9.41 10.13 0.06
N SER A 197 8.41 10.06 -0.81
CA SER A 197 8.50 9.35 -2.08
C SER A 197 8.46 10.29 -3.28
N LYS A 198 9.28 9.99 -4.29
CA LYS A 198 9.22 10.69 -5.58
C LYS A 198 8.10 10.12 -6.44
N PRO A 199 7.28 10.97 -7.08
CA PRO A 199 6.28 10.48 -8.02
C PRO A 199 6.95 9.75 -9.18
N GLN A 200 6.35 8.65 -9.63
CA GLN A 200 6.70 7.97 -10.88
C GLN A 200 5.47 7.80 -11.74
N SER A 201 5.69 7.64 -13.04
CA SER A 201 4.65 7.40 -14.03
C SER A 201 5.20 6.46 -15.10
N ALA A 202 4.33 5.58 -15.60
CA ALA A 202 4.57 4.66 -16.69
C ALA A 202 3.33 4.60 -17.60
N ALA A 203 3.35 3.74 -18.62
CA ALA A 203 2.30 3.68 -19.63
C ALA A 203 0.94 3.23 -19.07
N THR A 204 0.92 2.34 -18.06
CA THR A 204 -0.31 1.78 -17.49
C THR A 204 -0.29 1.87 -15.96
N PRO A 205 -1.47 1.83 -15.29
CA PRO A 205 -1.53 1.88 -13.83
C PRO A 205 -0.72 0.77 -13.12
N PRO A 206 -0.75 -0.52 -13.55
CA PRO A 206 0.09 -1.56 -12.98
C PRO A 206 1.59 -1.26 -13.14
N LEU A 207 2.02 -0.83 -14.33
CA LEU A 207 3.42 -0.47 -14.58
C LEU A 207 3.87 0.73 -13.74
N THR A 208 3.01 1.73 -13.56
CA THR A 208 3.30 2.88 -12.69
C THR A 208 3.54 2.41 -11.26
N LEU A 209 2.66 1.54 -10.77
CA LEU A 209 2.74 1.00 -9.42
C LEU A 209 4.01 0.15 -9.21
N LEU A 210 4.39 -0.68 -10.18
CA LEU A 210 5.63 -1.44 -10.10
C LEU A 210 6.87 -0.54 -10.22
N SER A 211 6.82 0.50 -11.06
CA SER A 211 7.91 1.48 -11.20
C SER A 211 8.19 2.22 -9.89
N THR A 212 7.14 2.62 -9.16
CA THR A 212 7.28 3.28 -7.85
C THR A 212 7.86 2.35 -6.80
N LEU A 213 7.40 1.10 -6.74
CA LEU A 213 7.96 0.08 -5.85
C LEU A 213 9.46 -0.10 -6.10
N VAL A 214 9.83 -0.32 -7.37
CA VAL A 214 11.23 -0.56 -7.74
C VAL A 214 12.10 0.66 -7.40
N LEU A 215 11.61 1.88 -7.61
CA LEU A 215 12.32 3.09 -7.19
C LEU A 215 12.55 3.10 -5.68
N ALA A 216 11.52 2.81 -4.87
CA ALA A 216 11.64 2.79 -3.42
C ALA A 216 12.66 1.74 -2.94
N LEU A 217 12.67 0.55 -3.55
CA LEU A 217 13.67 -0.49 -3.26
C LEU A 217 15.09 -0.02 -3.62
N ILE A 218 15.28 0.67 -4.75
CA ILE A 218 16.57 1.27 -5.12
C ILE A 218 16.98 2.34 -4.10
N GLU A 219 16.08 3.23 -3.70
CA GLU A 219 16.41 4.32 -2.76
C GLU A 219 16.77 3.78 -1.38
N SER A 220 16.06 2.78 -0.87
CA SER A 220 16.39 2.17 0.43
C SER A 220 17.70 1.42 0.46
N SER A 221 18.14 0.85 -0.66
CA SER A 221 19.46 0.21 -0.77
C SER A 221 20.63 1.19 -0.60
N LYS A 222 20.39 2.50 -0.73
CA LYS A 222 21.41 3.55 -0.53
C LYS A 222 21.53 4.02 0.91
N SER A 223 20.51 3.76 1.73
CA SER A 223 20.42 4.19 3.13
C SER A 223 20.92 3.12 4.11
N ARG A 224 21.30 1.94 3.59
CA ARG A 224 22.04 0.88 4.30
C ARG A 224 23.53 1.02 3.99
#